data_AF-A0A8S9GUU2-F1
#
_entry.id   AF-A0A8S9GUU2-F1
#
_cell.length_a   1.000
_cell.length_b   1.000
_cell.length_c   1.000
_cell.angle_alpha   90.00
_cell.angle_beta   90.00
_cell.angle_gamma   90.00
#
_symmetry.space_group_name_H-M   'P 1'
#
loop_
_entity.id
_entity.type
_entity.pdbx_description
1 polymer ?
#
loop_
_entity_poly.entity_id
_entity_poly.type
_entity_poly.pdbx_seq_one_letter_code
_entity_poly.pdbx_strand_id
1 'polypeptide(L)'
;MKFRNYVPQAKELQDSKVVPPELPKFEDPIAAIPPAVEKKEDPFVNIAPKKPNWDLRRDVQKKLDKLERRTQKAMYKLMEEHEKERETVEADENAIES
;
A
#
# COMPACT_ATOMS: atom_id res chain seq x y z
N MET A 1 49.43 -38.32 17.77
CA MET A 1 48.47 -38.59 16.67
C MET A 1 47.34 -37.57 16.77
N LYS A 2 46.78 -37.03 15.67
CA LYS A 2 45.77 -35.95 15.74
C LYS A 2 44.41 -36.46 15.24
N PHE A 3 43.37 -36.32 16.06
CA PHE A 3 42.01 -36.76 15.70
C PHE A 3 41.20 -35.59 15.15
N ARG A 4 40.82 -35.67 13.88
CA ARG A 4 40.08 -34.62 13.16
C ARG A 4 38.57 -34.93 13.10
N ASN A 5 38.21 -36.19 12.86
CA ASN A 5 36.80 -36.63 12.69
C ASN A 5 36.38 -37.72 13.70
N TYR A 6 37.11 -37.89 14.81
CA TYR A 6 36.82 -38.91 15.83
C TYR A 6 37.08 -38.34 17.23
N VAL A 7 36.30 -38.80 18.22
CA VAL A 7 36.45 -38.43 19.64
C VAL A 7 36.90 -39.66 20.43
N PRO A 8 38.18 -39.74 20.82
CA PRO A 8 38.67 -40.84 21.65
C PRO A 8 37.99 -40.87 23.02
N GLN A 9 37.64 -42.06 23.50
CA GLN A 9 37.02 -42.25 24.83
C GLN A 9 38.04 -42.25 25.98
N ALA A 10 39.31 -42.58 25.70
CA ALA A 10 40.39 -42.54 26.66
C ALA A 10 40.84 -41.09 26.92
N LYS A 11 40.88 -40.68 28.20
CA LYS A 11 41.14 -39.28 28.62
C LYS A 11 42.49 -38.75 28.13
N GLU A 12 43.54 -39.57 28.17
CA GLU A 12 44.89 -39.22 27.73
C GLU A 12 44.98 -38.87 26.24
N LEU A 13 44.02 -39.35 25.44
CA LEU A 13 44.01 -39.19 23.99
C LEU A 13 43.05 -38.08 23.52
N GLN A 14 42.22 -37.56 24.43
CA GLN A 14 41.32 -36.43 24.17
C GLN A 14 42.07 -35.12 23.97
N ASP A 15 43.22 -34.95 24.63
CA ASP A 15 44.10 -33.78 24.49
C ASP A 15 44.69 -33.65 23.07
N SER A 16 44.63 -34.73 22.29
CA SER A 16 45.11 -34.79 20.91
C SER A 16 44.01 -34.55 19.85
N LYS A 17 42.80 -34.17 20.29
CA LYS A 17 41.70 -33.73 19.42
C LYS A 17 41.97 -32.34 18.88
N VAL A 18 41.83 -32.17 17.57
CA VAL A 18 42.04 -30.86 16.92
C VAL A 18 40.83 -29.97 17.18
N VAL A 19 41.03 -28.84 17.86
CA VAL A 19 40.00 -27.82 18.10
C VAL A 19 39.59 -27.22 16.74
N PRO A 20 38.28 -27.19 16.42
CA PRO A 20 37.81 -26.49 15.23
C PRO A 20 38.20 -25.01 15.28
N PRO A 21 38.64 -24.41 14.16
CA PRO A 21 38.95 -22.99 14.13
C PRO A 21 37.68 -22.18 14.47
N GLU A 22 37.78 -21.32 15.49
CA GLU A 22 36.70 -20.40 15.81
C GLU A 22 36.57 -19.39 14.66
N LEU A 23 35.41 -19.40 14.01
CA LEU A 23 35.10 -18.40 13.00
C LEU A 23 34.99 -17.03 13.68
N PRO A 24 35.56 -15.97 13.09
CA PRO A 24 35.34 -14.62 13.60
C PRO A 24 33.83 -14.35 13.63
N LYS A 25 33.31 -13.94 14.79
CA LYS A 25 31.91 -13.52 14.91
C LYS A 25 31.72 -12.32 13.99
N PHE A 26 30.98 -12.54 12.92
CA PHE A 26 30.55 -11.49 12.01
C PHE A 26 29.60 -10.58 12.78
N GLU A 27 30.03 -9.35 13.04
CA GLU A 27 29.14 -8.31 13.53
C GLU A 27 28.35 -7.79 12.32
N ASP A 28 27.04 -8.06 12.29
CA ASP A 28 26.15 -7.54 11.26
C ASP A 28 26.20 -5.99 11.28
N PRO A 29 26.72 -5.32 10.24
CA PRO A 29 26.84 -3.85 10.21
C PRO A 29 25.50 -3.12 10.04
N ILE A 30 24.37 -3.83 10.21
CA ILE A 30 23.01 -3.32 9.95
C ILE A 30 22.45 -2.58 11.18
N ALA A 31 23.01 -2.79 12.37
CA ALA A 31 22.47 -2.18 13.60
C ALA A 31 22.83 -0.70 13.79
N ALA A 32 23.76 -0.13 13.01
CA ALA A 32 24.31 1.21 13.23
C ALA A 32 23.79 2.29 12.25
N ILE A 33 22.87 1.97 11.35
CA ILE A 33 22.28 2.95 10.43
C ILE A 33 20.83 3.19 10.84
N PRO A 34 20.45 4.41 11.31
CA PRO A 34 19.05 4.71 11.51
C PRO A 34 18.34 4.57 10.15
N PRO A 35 17.28 3.77 10.01
CA PRO A 35 16.62 3.59 8.74
C PRO A 35 15.97 4.92 8.35
N ALA A 36 16.59 5.61 7.38
CA ALA A 36 15.97 6.71 6.68
C ALA A 36 14.64 6.22 6.10
N VAL A 37 13.60 6.98 6.38
CA VAL A 37 12.23 6.76 5.92
C VAL A 37 12.19 6.89 4.40
N GLU A 38 12.45 5.81 3.70
CA GLU A 38 11.97 5.61 2.35
C GLU A 38 10.78 4.67 2.46
N LYS A 39 9.58 5.23 2.43
CA LYS A 39 8.38 4.47 2.06
C LYS A 39 8.57 4.06 0.60
N LYS A 40 9.40 3.05 0.36
CA LYS A 40 9.28 2.23 -0.84
C LYS A 40 7.94 1.54 -0.66
N GLU A 41 6.92 2.09 -1.31
CA GLU A 41 5.69 1.36 -1.56
C GLU A 41 6.13 0.08 -2.27
N ASP A 42 6.24 -1.01 -1.51
CA ASP A 42 6.65 -2.30 -2.02
C ASP A 42 5.76 -2.63 -3.21
N PRO A 43 6.30 -2.72 -4.45
CA PRO A 43 5.52 -3.06 -5.64
C PRO A 43 4.83 -4.42 -5.47
N PHE A 44 5.33 -5.21 -4.51
CA PHE A 44 4.91 -6.56 -4.23
C PHE A 44 3.70 -6.71 -3.30
N VAL A 45 3.21 -5.63 -2.68
CA VAL A 45 1.93 -5.69 -1.93
C VAL A 45 0.73 -5.94 -2.87
N ASN A 46 0.96 -5.87 -4.19
CA ASN A 46 0.01 -6.22 -5.25
C ASN A 46 0.09 -7.69 -5.74
N ILE A 47 0.89 -8.58 -5.12
CA ILE A 47 0.96 -10.02 -5.47
C ILE A 47 -0.10 -10.87 -4.76
N ALA A 48 -0.98 -10.28 -3.96
CA ALA A 48 -2.16 -11.02 -3.49
C ALA A 48 -3.06 -11.42 -4.68
N PRO A 49 -3.61 -12.65 -4.71
CA PRO A 49 -4.63 -13.02 -5.69
C PRO A 49 -5.79 -12.05 -5.57
N LYS A 50 -6.00 -11.23 -6.60
CA LYS A 50 -7.06 -10.23 -6.60
C LYS A 50 -8.41 -10.95 -6.65
N LYS A 51 -9.46 -10.29 -6.15
CA LYS A 51 -10.83 -10.83 -6.22
C LYS A 51 -11.17 -11.18 -7.69
N PRO A 52 -11.91 -12.26 -7.96
CA PRO A 52 -12.24 -12.69 -9.33
C PRO A 52 -12.93 -11.58 -10.15
N ASN A 53 -13.73 -10.74 -9.51
CA ASN A 53 -14.41 -9.61 -10.16
C ASN A 53 -13.62 -8.29 -10.13
N TRP A 54 -12.34 -8.30 -9.76
CA TRP A 54 -11.54 -7.07 -9.67
C TRP A 54 -11.39 -6.37 -11.01
N ASP A 55 -11.14 -7.15 -12.07
CA ASP A 55 -11.01 -6.65 -13.43
C ASP A 55 -12.31 -6.01 -13.93
N LEU A 56 -13.44 -6.69 -13.68
CA LEU A 56 -14.77 -6.18 -13.98
C LEU A 56 -15.05 -4.84 -13.27
N ARG A 57 -14.73 -4.75 -11.98
CA ARG A 57 -14.89 -3.51 -11.22
C ARG A 57 -14.03 -2.40 -11.80
N ARG A 58 -12.76 -2.69 -12.11
CA ARG A 58 -11.83 -1.71 -12.70
C ARG A 58 -12.33 -1.17 -14.04
N ASP A 59 -12.82 -2.04 -14.90
CA ASP A 59 -13.24 -1.67 -16.25
C ASP A 59 -14.59 -0.95 -16.28
N VAL A 60 -15.49 -1.28 -15.34
CA VAL A 60 -16.77 -0.58 -15.15
C VAL A 60 -16.58 0.77 -14.44
N GLN A 61 -15.60 0.89 -13.53
CA GLN A 61 -15.39 2.11 -12.73
C GLN A 61 -15.25 3.37 -13.61
N LYS A 62 -14.45 3.30 -14.67
CA LYS A 62 -14.24 4.45 -15.59
C LYS A 62 -15.55 4.96 -16.22
N LYS A 63 -16.48 4.05 -16.53
CA LYS A 63 -17.78 4.39 -17.12
C LYS A 63 -18.71 5.00 -16.05
N LEU A 64 -18.70 4.45 -14.84
CA LEU A 64 -19.45 4.98 -13.71
C LEU A 64 -18.96 6.38 -13.33
N ASP A 65 -17.65 6.61 -13.22
CA ASP A 65 -17.09 7.93 -12.89
C ASP A 65 -17.51 9.00 -13.93
N LYS A 66 -17.55 8.62 -15.20
CA LYS A 66 -18.01 9.50 -16.29
C LYS A 66 -19.50 9.80 -16.19
N LEU A 67 -20.30 8.81 -15.83
CA LEU A 67 -21.75 8.96 -15.64
C LEU A 67 -22.07 9.81 -14.42
N GLU A 68 -21.38 9.58 -13.30
CA GLU A 68 -21.52 10.33 -12.06
C GLU A 68 -21.22 11.81 -12.27
N ARG A 69 -20.10 12.15 -12.92
CA ARG A 69 -19.76 13.54 -13.27
C ARG A 69 -20.83 14.22 -14.12
N ARG A 70 -21.42 13.50 -15.07
CA ARG A 70 -22.51 14.03 -15.92
C ARG A 70 -23.79 14.24 -15.11
N THR A 71 -24.08 13.33 -14.19
CA THR A 71 -25.27 13.39 -13.32
C THR A 71 -25.18 14.57 -12.36
N GLN A 72 -24.02 14.76 -11.71
CA GLN A 72 -23.76 15.93 -10.86
C GLN A 72 -23.89 17.24 -11.64
N LYS A 73 -23.33 17.30 -12.86
CA LYS A 73 -23.45 18.48 -13.72
C LYS A 73 -24.90 18.76 -14.14
N ALA A 74 -25.68 17.72 -14.46
CA ALA A 74 -27.10 17.87 -14.79
C ALA A 74 -27.92 18.35 -13.59
N MET A 75 -27.65 17.79 -12.41
CA MET A 75 -28.28 18.21 -11.16
C MET A 75 -28.01 19.68 -10.83
N TYR A 76 -26.76 20.13 -11.00
CA TYR A 76 -26.40 21.53 -10.81
C TYR A 76 -27.15 22.46 -11.78
N LYS A 77 -27.26 22.09 -13.06
CA LYS A 77 -28.02 22.87 -14.04
C LYS A 77 -29.50 22.98 -13.71
N LEU A 78 -30.12 21.88 -13.27
CA LEU A 78 -31.53 21.90 -12.86
C LEU A 78 -31.75 22.80 -11.65
N MET A 79 -30.79 22.81 -10.71
CA MET A 79 -30.84 23.71 -9.56
C MET A 79 -30.71 25.18 -9.98
N GLU A 80 -29.81 25.49 -10.92
CA GLU A 80 -29.62 26.85 -11.46
C GLU A 80 -30.86 27.34 -12.22
N GLU A 81 -31.47 26.48 -13.04
CA GLU A 81 -32.70 26.80 -13.78
C GLU A 81 -33.88 27.05 -12.83
N HIS A 82 -34.06 26.18 -11.83
CA HIS A 82 -35.11 26.33 -10.83
C HIS A 82 -34.94 27.58 -9.97
N GLU A 83 -33.71 27.93 -9.59
CA GLU A 83 -33.45 29.16 -8.83
C GLU A 83 -33.77 30.40 -9.67
N LYS A 84 -33.35 30.40 -10.95
CA LYS A 84 -33.65 31.51 -11.87
C LYS A 84 -35.14 31.66 -12.12
N GLU A 85 -35.88 30.57 -12.28
CA GLU A 85 -37.34 30.61 -12.41
C GLU A 85 -37.98 31.25 -11.18
N ARG A 86 -37.54 30.87 -9.97
CA ARG A 86 -38.01 31.48 -8.72
C ARG A 86 -37.69 32.98 -8.66
N GLU A 87 -36.47 33.38 -8.99
CA GLU A 87 -36.09 34.80 -9.04
C GLU A 87 -36.95 35.58 -10.04
N THR A 88 -37.26 35.01 -11.22
CA THR A 88 -38.12 35.67 -12.21
C THR A 88 -39.56 35.80 -11.74
N VAL A 89 -40.11 34.78 -11.08
CA VAL A 89 -41.46 34.83 -10.52
C VAL A 89 -41.53 35.86 -9.39
N GLU A 90 -40.54 35.89 -8.50
CA GLU A 90 -40.46 36.89 -7.43
C GLU A 90 -40.30 38.31 -7.99
N ALA A 91 -39.54 38.49 -9.09
CA ALA A 91 -39.40 39.79 -9.74
C ALA A 91 -40.70 40.27 -10.41
N ASP A 92 -41.42 39.37 -11.08
CA ASP A 92 -42.71 39.68 -11.71
C ASP A 92 -43.80 40.00 -10.66
N GLU A 93 -43.84 39.28 -9.54
CA GLU A 93 -44.73 39.57 -8.41
C GLU A 93 -44.45 40.96 -7.81
N ASN A 94 -43.18 41.28 -7.53
CA ASN A 94 -42.80 42.59 -7.00
C ASN A 94 -43.14 43.75 -7.97
N ALA A 95 -43.05 43.53 -9.29
CA ALA A 95 -43.38 44.54 -10.30
C ALA A 95 -44.89 44.78 -10.46
N ILE A 96 -45.74 43.82 -10.10
CA ILE A 96 -47.21 43.96 -10.10
C ILE A 96 -47.69 44.68 -8.83
N GLU A 97 -46.96 44.54 -7.72
CA GLU A 97 -47.30 45.11 -6.42
C GLU A 97 -46.78 46.55 -6.20
N SER A 98 -46.03 47.11 -7.16
CA SER A 98 -45.49 48.49 -7.14
C SER A 98 -46.16 49.42 -8.15
#